data_AF-A0A7K8XCX1-F1
#
_entry.id   AF-A0A7K8XCX1-F1
#
_cell.length_a   1.000
_cell.length_b   1.000
_cell.length_c   1.000
_cell.angle_alpha   90.00
_cell.angle_beta   90.00
_cell.angle_gamma   90.00
#
_symmetry.space_group_name_H-M   'P 1'
#
loop_
_entity.id
_entity.type
_entity.pdbx_description
1 polymer ?
#
loop_
_entity_poly.entity_id
_entity_poly.type
_entity_poly.pdbx_seq_one_letter_code
_entity_poly.pdbx_strand_id
1 'polypeptide(L)'
;VMALPSQVCAQMCSRPCYCPWVPPRCPPGSPLVLDGCGCCKICARRLGEHCDFLHVCDQSQGLICDYRMASAGTGATCNFEDSEEGCEVHGRFYRDGEIFQPSCKLQCRCLDGGFTCVPLCQEDVRLPTPDCPYPRRVEIPGKCCPEWTCDARDQHLRRDAVAASSLLSYLCQEWSTEWSTCSVTCGVGLSTRVSNQNRYCRLETQRRLCMARPCPALPAAFPA
;
A
#
# COMPACT_ATOMS: atom_id res chain seq x y z
N VAL A 1 35.60 -7.96 37.21
CA VAL A 1 35.37 -7.49 35.83
C VAL A 1 34.77 -6.09 35.94
N MET A 2 35.57 -5.04 35.72
CA MET A 2 35.09 -3.65 35.75
C MET A 2 34.13 -3.47 34.58
N ALA A 3 32.87 -3.14 34.89
CA ALA A 3 31.91 -2.72 33.89
C ALA A 3 32.27 -1.30 33.43
N LEU A 4 32.70 -1.18 32.17
CA LEU A 4 32.81 0.11 31.50
C LEU A 4 31.39 0.70 31.40
N PRO A 5 31.19 1.98 31.77
CA PRO A 5 29.91 2.62 31.51
C PRO A 5 29.70 2.67 29.99
N SER A 6 28.56 2.16 29.53
CA SER A 6 28.07 2.43 28.18
C SER A 6 28.07 3.93 27.98
N GLN A 7 28.92 4.41 27.09
CA GLN A 7 28.90 5.78 26.61
C GLN A 7 27.62 5.95 25.79
N VAL A 8 26.54 6.26 26.50
CA VAL A 8 25.32 6.76 25.88
C VAL A 8 25.70 8.11 25.28
N CYS A 9 25.93 8.13 23.96
CA CYS A 9 26.22 9.35 23.23
C CYS A 9 24.91 10.16 23.07
N ALA A 10 24.47 10.77 24.17
CA ALA A 10 23.34 11.68 24.23
C ALA A 10 23.81 13.09 24.63
N GLN A 11 24.89 13.57 24.02
CA GLN A 11 25.45 14.90 24.30
C GLN A 11 25.80 15.69 23.02
N MET A 12 24.87 15.77 22.05
CA MET A 12 25.06 16.72 20.95
C MET A 12 24.45 18.10 21.27
N CYS A 13 23.43 18.15 22.15
CA CYS A 13 22.84 19.41 22.64
C CYS A 13 23.00 19.53 24.15
N SER A 14 23.74 20.55 24.60
CA SER A 14 23.82 20.92 26.01
C SER A 14 22.62 21.76 26.43
N ARG A 15 22.01 21.42 27.58
CA ARG A 15 21.01 22.25 28.24
C ARG A 15 21.54 22.63 29.64
N PRO A 16 21.50 23.91 30.05
CA PRO A 16 20.91 25.06 29.35
C PRO A 16 21.71 25.51 28.11
N CYS A 17 21.04 26.13 27.15
CA CYS A 17 21.65 26.62 25.92
C CYS A 17 22.38 27.95 26.16
N TYR A 18 23.60 28.07 25.65
CA TYR A 18 24.42 29.28 25.78
C TYR A 18 24.53 29.98 24.43
N CYS A 19 23.59 30.89 24.15
CA CYS A 19 23.52 31.60 22.89
C CYS A 19 24.11 33.01 23.00
N PRO A 20 24.68 33.56 21.90
CA PRO A 20 25.08 34.96 21.87
C PRO A 20 23.84 35.86 22.04
N TRP A 21 23.99 36.89 22.87
CA TRP A 21 22.92 37.86 23.16
C TRP A 21 22.44 38.62 21.91
N VAL A 22 23.35 38.86 20.96
CA VAL A 22 23.04 39.52 19.69
C VAL A 22 23.02 38.47 18.58
N PRO A 23 21.90 38.30 17.87
CA PRO A 23 21.84 37.36 16.74
C PRO A 23 22.81 37.74 15.62
N PRO A 24 23.36 36.76 14.88
CA PRO A 24 24.25 37.04 13.77
C PRO A 24 23.52 37.77 12.63
N ARG A 25 24.26 38.60 11.89
CA ARG A 25 23.79 39.17 10.62
C ARG A 25 24.12 38.19 9.50
N CYS A 26 23.09 37.66 8.85
CA CYS A 26 23.25 36.67 7.79
C CYS A 26 23.56 37.30 6.43
N PRO A 27 24.32 36.61 5.57
CA PRO A 27 24.59 37.08 4.22
C PRO A 27 23.29 37.14 3.39
N PRO A 28 23.26 37.92 2.30
CA PRO A 28 22.11 37.98 1.41
C PRO A 28 21.67 36.59 0.93
N GLY A 29 20.37 36.29 1.08
CA GLY A 29 19.78 35.01 0.69
C GLY A 29 19.95 33.86 1.68
N SER A 30 20.52 34.11 2.87
CA SER A 30 20.51 33.16 4.00
C SER A 30 19.63 33.72 5.13
N PRO A 31 18.50 33.07 5.47
CA PRO A 31 17.65 33.50 6.57
C PRO A 31 18.26 33.15 7.94
N LEU A 32 17.77 33.85 8.96
CA LEU A 32 18.07 33.56 10.36
C LEU A 32 17.14 32.45 10.85
N VAL A 33 17.70 31.31 11.25
CA VAL A 33 16.98 30.11 11.70
C VAL A 33 17.50 29.65 13.06
N LEU A 34 16.87 28.65 13.67
CA LEU A 34 17.40 28.02 14.88
C LEU A 34 18.43 26.94 14.51
N ASP A 35 19.41 26.72 15.38
CA ASP A 35 20.32 25.58 15.29
C ASP A 35 19.56 24.24 15.40
N GLY A 36 20.22 23.12 15.09
CA GLY A 36 19.56 21.81 15.18
C GLY A 36 19.21 21.35 16.60
N CYS A 37 19.62 22.11 17.62
CA CYS A 37 19.16 21.95 18.99
C CYS A 37 17.87 22.74 19.30
N GLY A 38 17.43 23.60 18.38
CA GLY A 38 16.27 24.47 18.54
C GLY A 38 16.49 25.64 19.51
N CYS A 39 17.74 26.04 19.73
CA CYS A 39 18.12 26.99 20.78
C CYS A 39 18.65 28.32 20.23
N CYS A 40 19.80 28.29 19.55
CA CYS A 40 20.49 29.51 19.16
C CYS A 40 20.11 29.93 17.74
N LYS A 41 20.03 31.24 17.52
CA LYS A 41 19.81 31.81 16.18
C LYS A 41 21.10 31.74 15.39
N ILE A 42 21.06 31.06 14.26
CA ILE A 42 22.17 30.89 13.31
C ILE A 42 21.72 31.26 11.89
N CYS A 43 22.68 31.42 10.98
CA CYS A 43 22.37 31.60 9.57
C CYS A 43 22.18 30.24 8.90
N ALA A 44 21.10 30.09 8.15
CA ALA A 44 20.80 28.85 7.45
C ALA A 44 21.83 28.58 6.35
N ARG A 45 22.26 27.33 6.25
CA ARG A 45 23.21 26.87 5.22
C ARG A 45 22.52 26.77 3.86
N ARG A 46 23.21 27.19 2.82
CA ARG A 46 22.71 27.24 1.44
C ARG A 46 23.10 25.98 0.66
N LEU A 47 22.51 25.79 -0.52
CA LEU A 47 22.83 24.67 -1.42
C LEU A 47 24.34 24.55 -1.63
N GLY A 48 24.89 23.35 -1.44
CA GLY A 48 26.33 23.09 -1.57
C GLY A 48 27.18 23.50 -0.36
N GLU A 49 26.60 24.13 0.67
CA GLU A 49 27.32 24.46 1.90
C GLU A 49 27.36 23.27 2.87
N HIS A 50 28.43 23.20 3.65
CA HIS A 50 28.59 22.19 4.68
C HIS A 50 27.55 22.38 5.79
N CYS A 51 26.89 21.28 6.12
CA CYS A 51 25.92 21.20 7.18
C CYS A 51 26.25 20.06 8.13
N ASP A 52 25.74 20.17 9.34
CA ASP A 52 25.87 19.16 10.37
C ASP A 52 24.64 19.22 11.28
N PHE A 53 24.70 18.51 12.40
CA PHE A 53 23.61 18.49 13.36
C PHE A 53 23.33 19.87 13.99
N LEU A 54 24.30 20.78 14.09
CA LEU A 54 24.12 22.11 14.67
C LEU A 54 23.82 23.17 13.59
N HIS A 55 24.51 23.08 12.46
CA HIS A 55 24.42 23.98 11.30
C HIS A 55 23.42 23.46 10.28
N VAL A 56 22.19 23.93 10.37
CA VAL A 56 21.07 23.45 9.54
C VAL A 56 20.98 24.18 8.19
N CYS A 57 20.44 23.49 7.19
CA CYS A 57 20.15 24.03 5.86
C CYS A 57 18.92 24.93 5.84
N ASP A 58 18.83 25.78 4.82
CA ASP A 58 17.66 26.64 4.59
C ASP A 58 16.45 25.81 4.12
N GLN A 59 15.68 25.35 5.09
CA GLN A 59 14.43 24.61 4.86
C GLN A 59 13.38 25.43 4.09
N SER A 60 13.43 26.77 4.15
CA SER A 60 12.50 27.61 3.37
C SER A 60 12.73 27.51 1.87
N GLN A 61 13.92 27.04 1.46
CA GLN A 61 14.30 26.74 0.08
C GLN A 61 14.22 25.25 -0.25
N GLY A 62 13.66 24.42 0.65
CA GLY A 62 13.57 22.96 0.45
C GLY A 62 14.91 22.23 0.55
N LEU A 63 15.89 22.81 1.25
CA LEU A 63 17.20 22.20 1.42
C LEU A 63 17.25 21.33 2.68
N ILE A 64 17.78 20.11 2.54
CA ILE A 64 18.04 19.18 3.63
C ILE A 64 19.55 18.95 3.75
N CYS A 65 19.99 18.60 4.95
CA CYS A 65 21.37 18.19 5.15
C CYS A 65 21.55 16.74 4.67
N ASP A 66 22.22 16.56 3.54
CA ASP A 66 22.40 15.27 2.89
C ASP A 66 23.67 14.57 3.38
N TYR A 67 23.46 13.50 4.15
CA TYR A 67 24.50 12.65 4.71
C TYR A 67 24.82 11.42 3.84
N ARG A 68 24.11 11.20 2.72
CA ARG A 68 24.22 9.97 1.91
C ARG A 68 25.61 9.78 1.31
N MET A 69 26.29 10.88 1.00
CA MET A 69 27.66 10.90 0.44
C MET A 69 28.73 11.20 1.50
N ALA A 70 28.35 11.31 2.78
CA ALA A 70 29.28 11.56 3.87
C ALA A 70 29.97 10.26 4.31
N SER A 71 31.12 9.93 3.72
CA SER A 71 32.06 8.96 4.30
C SER A 71 32.53 9.45 5.66
N ALA A 72 32.77 8.52 6.61
CA ALA A 72 33.14 8.82 7.99
C ALA A 72 34.27 9.88 8.07
N GLY A 73 33.91 11.11 8.46
CA GLY A 73 34.83 12.25 8.59
C GLY A 73 34.68 13.37 7.55
N THR A 74 33.85 13.20 6.52
CA THR A 74 33.52 14.26 5.54
C THR A 74 32.16 14.84 5.90
N GLY A 75 32.06 16.17 6.08
CA GLY A 75 30.81 16.83 6.47
C GLY A 75 29.70 16.63 5.43
N ALA A 76 28.45 16.57 5.90
CA ALA A 76 27.29 16.56 5.03
C ALA A 76 27.13 17.91 4.31
N THR A 77 26.38 17.92 3.21
CA THR A 77 26.18 19.12 2.40
C THR A 77 24.70 19.39 2.22
N CYS A 78 24.30 20.66 2.21
CA CYS A 78 22.92 21.02 1.92
C CYS A 78 22.59 20.74 0.46
N ASN A 79 21.65 19.83 0.23
CA ASN A 79 21.09 19.52 -1.07
C ASN A 79 19.58 19.76 -1.04
N PHE A 80 18.95 19.86 -2.19
CA PHE A 80 17.49 19.77 -2.23
C PHE A 80 17.05 18.46 -1.62
N GLU A 81 15.88 18.45 -0.99
CA GLU A 81 15.21 17.20 -0.70
C GLU A 81 15.03 16.47 -2.03
N ASP A 82 15.89 15.50 -2.32
CA ASP A 82 15.54 14.39 -3.20
C ASP A 82 14.45 13.64 -2.43
N SER A 83 13.24 14.20 -2.48
CA SER A 83 12.06 13.38 -2.52
C SER A 83 12.22 12.60 -3.82
N GLU A 84 12.95 11.49 -3.74
CA GLU A 84 12.69 10.41 -4.68
C GLU A 84 11.26 9.96 -4.34
N GLU A 85 10.28 10.75 -4.80
CA GLU A 85 8.88 10.41 -4.84
C GLU A 85 8.82 9.22 -5.78
N GLY A 86 8.77 8.07 -5.15
CA GLY A 86 8.98 6.81 -5.78
C GLY A 86 8.53 5.71 -4.85
N CYS A 87 8.34 4.55 -5.43
CA CYS A 87 7.67 3.44 -4.80
C CYS A 87 8.72 2.43 -4.40
N GLU A 88 8.78 2.09 -3.11
CA GLU A 88 9.56 0.93 -2.67
C GLU A 88 8.66 -0.30 -2.72
N VAL A 89 8.91 -1.20 -3.67
CA VAL A 89 8.16 -2.46 -3.82
C VAL A 89 9.13 -3.62 -3.68
N HIS A 90 8.97 -4.40 -2.59
CA HIS A 90 9.83 -5.52 -2.22
C HIS A 90 11.34 -5.17 -2.16
N GLY A 91 11.68 -4.01 -1.60
CA GLY A 91 13.07 -3.57 -1.45
C GLY A 91 13.72 -3.06 -2.74
N ARG A 92 12.95 -2.89 -3.81
CA ARG A 92 13.38 -2.21 -5.04
C ARG A 92 12.66 -0.89 -5.18
N PHE A 93 13.42 0.15 -5.47
CA PHE A 93 12.93 1.51 -5.64
C PHE A 93 12.56 1.77 -7.11
N TYR A 94 11.39 2.37 -7.33
CA TYR A 94 10.86 2.76 -8.65
C TYR A 94 10.53 4.24 -8.65
N ARG A 95 10.85 4.95 -9.73
CA ARG A 95 10.60 6.40 -9.86
C ARG A 95 9.13 6.68 -10.12
N ASP A 96 8.67 7.88 -9.78
CA ASP A 96 7.32 8.30 -10.17
C ASP A 96 7.09 8.15 -11.69
N GLY A 97 5.94 7.57 -12.04
CA GLY A 97 5.58 7.23 -13.42
C GLY A 97 6.23 5.97 -13.99
N GLU A 98 7.18 5.34 -13.29
CA GLU A 98 7.86 4.12 -13.75
C GLU A 98 6.89 2.94 -13.79
N ILE A 99 6.94 2.17 -14.88
CA ILE A 99 6.14 0.97 -15.10
C ILE A 99 7.03 -0.25 -14.89
N PHE A 100 6.59 -1.17 -14.05
CA PHE A 100 7.30 -2.40 -13.72
C PHE A 100 6.37 -3.61 -13.72
N GLN A 101 6.92 -4.79 -13.93
CA GLN A 101 6.15 -6.03 -14.07
C GLN A 101 6.60 -7.05 -13.00
N PRO A 102 5.98 -7.05 -11.80
CA PRO A 102 6.44 -7.93 -10.70
C PRO A 102 6.20 -9.42 -10.98
N SER A 103 5.27 -9.74 -11.88
CA SER A 103 5.07 -11.09 -12.41
C SER A 103 4.51 -11.00 -13.82
N CYS A 104 4.59 -12.07 -14.60
CA CYS A 104 4.04 -12.07 -15.95
C CYS A 104 2.52 -11.78 -16.00
N LYS A 105 1.80 -11.89 -14.85
CA LYS A 105 0.35 -11.67 -14.71
C LYS A 105 -0.04 -10.24 -14.32
N LEU A 106 0.92 -9.41 -13.90
CA LEU A 106 0.65 -8.08 -13.32
C LEU A 106 1.60 -7.04 -13.89
N GLN A 107 1.07 -5.91 -14.31
CA GLN A 107 1.87 -4.72 -14.64
C GLN A 107 1.48 -3.60 -13.68
N CYS A 108 2.47 -2.99 -13.05
CA CYS A 108 2.28 -1.95 -12.07
C CYS A 108 2.92 -0.63 -12.50
N ARG A 109 2.40 0.48 -12.00
CA ARG A 109 2.93 1.83 -12.22
C ARG A 109 3.08 2.54 -10.88
N CYS A 110 4.23 3.16 -10.67
CA CYS A 110 4.49 4.01 -9.51
C CYS A 110 3.85 5.39 -9.69
N LEU A 111 3.15 5.88 -8.67
CA LEU A 111 2.44 7.15 -8.61
C LEU A 111 2.46 7.70 -7.17
N ASP A 112 3.09 8.85 -6.95
CA ASP A 112 3.09 9.61 -5.69
C ASP A 112 3.47 8.77 -4.46
N GLY A 113 4.49 7.91 -4.60
CA GLY A 113 4.97 7.03 -3.52
C GLY A 113 4.14 5.75 -3.29
N GLY A 114 3.04 5.56 -4.02
CA GLY A 114 2.24 4.32 -4.06
C GLY A 114 2.24 3.70 -5.45
N PHE A 115 1.74 2.47 -5.61
CA PHE A 115 1.69 1.82 -6.92
C PHE A 115 0.30 1.28 -7.25
N THR A 116 -0.07 1.36 -8.53
CA THR A 116 -1.29 0.77 -9.08
C THR A 116 -0.93 -0.39 -10.00
N CYS A 117 -1.65 -1.51 -9.92
CA CYS A 117 -1.40 -2.68 -10.76
C CYS A 117 -2.63 -3.06 -11.57
N VAL A 118 -2.39 -3.44 -12.82
CA VAL A 118 -3.41 -3.99 -13.73
C VAL A 118 -3.11 -5.47 -14.03
N PRO A 119 -4.13 -6.34 -14.03
CA PRO A 119 -3.97 -7.73 -14.43
C PRO A 119 -3.75 -7.82 -15.94
N LEU A 120 -2.78 -8.63 -16.35
CA LEU A 120 -2.46 -8.91 -17.76
C LEU A 120 -3.15 -10.16 -18.29
N CYS A 121 -3.66 -11.01 -17.39
CA CYS A 121 -4.43 -12.19 -17.74
C CYS A 121 -5.94 -11.86 -17.72
N GLN A 122 -6.73 -12.55 -18.56
CA GLN A 122 -8.19 -12.43 -18.51
C GLN A 122 -8.72 -12.98 -17.18
N GLU A 123 -9.46 -12.19 -16.42
CA GLU A 123 -10.16 -12.61 -15.19
C GLU A 123 -11.62 -13.01 -15.47
N ASP A 124 -11.84 -13.64 -16.61
CA ASP A 124 -13.13 -14.19 -17.01
C ASP A 124 -13.58 -15.34 -16.11
N VAL A 125 -14.91 -15.46 -15.93
CA VAL A 125 -15.55 -16.51 -15.14
C VAL A 125 -16.18 -17.54 -16.09
N ARG A 126 -15.75 -18.80 -15.99
CA ARG A 126 -16.39 -19.91 -16.71
C ARG A 126 -17.49 -20.55 -15.87
N LEU A 127 -18.72 -20.47 -16.37
CA LEU A 127 -19.86 -21.13 -15.75
C LEU A 127 -19.84 -22.65 -16.00
N PRO A 128 -20.36 -23.47 -15.07
CA PRO A 128 -20.61 -24.88 -15.32
C PRO A 128 -21.51 -25.09 -16.53
N THR A 129 -21.09 -25.96 -17.44
CA THR A 129 -21.89 -26.40 -18.59
C THR A 129 -22.10 -27.91 -18.54
N PRO A 130 -23.07 -28.48 -19.29
CA PRO A 130 -23.24 -29.93 -19.37
C PRO A 130 -21.94 -30.67 -19.75
N ASP A 131 -21.13 -30.08 -20.62
CA ASP A 131 -19.83 -30.60 -21.05
C ASP A 131 -18.69 -30.33 -20.06
N CYS A 132 -18.90 -29.43 -19.10
CA CYS A 132 -17.91 -29.03 -18.10
C CYS A 132 -18.61 -28.65 -16.78
N PRO A 133 -19.11 -29.65 -16.04
CA PRO A 133 -19.88 -29.41 -14.82
C PRO A 133 -19.02 -28.84 -13.68
N TYR A 134 -17.71 -29.06 -13.72
CA TYR A 134 -16.75 -28.60 -12.71
C TYR A 134 -15.57 -27.85 -13.36
N PRO A 135 -15.79 -26.61 -13.83
CA PRO A 135 -14.72 -25.78 -14.37
C PRO A 135 -13.78 -25.37 -13.24
N ARG A 136 -12.48 -25.65 -13.43
CA ARG A 136 -11.41 -25.29 -12.51
C ARG A 136 -10.38 -24.46 -13.24
N ARG A 137 -10.00 -23.32 -12.65
CA ARG A 137 -8.91 -22.50 -13.13
C ARG A 137 -7.61 -23.05 -12.56
N VAL A 138 -6.71 -23.49 -13.44
CA VAL A 138 -5.45 -24.15 -13.05
C VAL A 138 -4.26 -23.48 -13.70
N GLU A 139 -3.14 -23.46 -12.97
CA GLU A 139 -1.85 -23.02 -13.47
C GLU A 139 -1.28 -24.12 -14.39
N ILE A 140 -0.94 -23.74 -15.63
CA ILE A 140 -0.34 -24.67 -16.60
C ILE A 140 1.17 -24.40 -16.67
N PRO A 141 2.03 -25.42 -16.47
CA PRO A 141 3.48 -25.26 -16.58
C PRO A 141 3.87 -24.64 -17.93
N GLY A 142 4.69 -23.59 -17.89
CA GLY A 142 5.16 -22.89 -19.09
C GLY A 142 4.19 -21.88 -19.69
N LYS A 143 2.96 -21.76 -19.18
CA LYS A 143 2.04 -20.67 -19.53
C LYS A 143 2.01 -19.61 -18.44
N CYS A 144 1.93 -18.35 -18.83
CA CYS A 144 1.82 -17.26 -17.87
C CYS A 144 0.43 -17.22 -17.21
N CYS A 145 -0.63 -17.30 -18.02
CA CYS A 145 -1.99 -17.20 -17.53
C CYS A 145 -2.59 -18.58 -17.22
N PRO A 146 -3.40 -18.68 -16.14
CA PRO A 146 -4.11 -19.91 -15.84
C PRO A 146 -5.20 -20.17 -16.88
N GLU A 147 -5.50 -21.44 -17.12
CA GLU A 147 -6.55 -21.86 -18.06
C GLU A 147 -7.64 -22.65 -17.35
N TRP A 148 -8.81 -22.69 -17.97
CA TRP A 148 -9.95 -23.46 -17.51
C TRP A 148 -9.81 -24.93 -17.91
N THR A 149 -9.69 -25.81 -16.93
CA THR A 149 -9.85 -27.26 -17.09
C THR A 149 -11.19 -27.72 -16.55
N CYS A 150 -11.65 -28.88 -17.01
CA CYS A 150 -12.86 -29.52 -16.52
C CYS A 150 -12.44 -30.85 -15.90
N ASP A 151 -12.59 -30.98 -14.58
CA ASP A 151 -12.26 -32.25 -13.91
C ASP A 151 -13.43 -33.23 -14.05
N ALA A 152 -13.12 -34.47 -14.45
CA ALA A 152 -14.05 -35.56 -14.60
C ALA A 152 -13.90 -36.52 -13.40
N ARG A 153 -14.11 -36.01 -12.19
CA ARG A 153 -14.29 -36.83 -10.98
C ARG A 153 -15.74 -36.62 -10.53
N ASP A 154 -16.67 -37.56 -10.64
CA ASP A 154 -16.62 -39.01 -10.50
C ASP A 154 -17.68 -39.66 -11.42
N GLN A 155 -17.27 -40.28 -12.52
CA GLN A 155 -18.15 -41.12 -13.37
C GLN A 155 -18.02 -42.62 -13.04
N HIS A 156 -17.32 -43.00 -11.96
CA HIS A 156 -17.03 -44.41 -11.69
C HIS A 156 -18.08 -45.14 -10.83
N LEU A 157 -19.23 -44.51 -10.55
CA LEU A 157 -20.36 -45.11 -9.80
C LEU A 157 -21.71 -45.13 -10.54
N ARG A 158 -21.76 -44.89 -11.86
CA ARG A 158 -23.03 -44.87 -12.62
C ARG A 158 -23.13 -45.91 -13.74
N ARG A 159 -22.51 -47.09 -13.59
CA ARG A 159 -22.76 -48.20 -14.54
C ARG A 159 -23.72 -49.29 -14.06
N ASP A 160 -24.08 -49.33 -12.79
CA ASP A 160 -25.02 -50.34 -12.27
C ASP A 160 -26.24 -49.69 -11.58
N ALA A 161 -27.04 -48.95 -12.34
CA ALA A 161 -28.44 -48.65 -11.98
C ALA A 161 -29.20 -48.19 -13.22
N VAL A 162 -29.24 -49.04 -14.24
CA VAL A 162 -30.25 -48.92 -15.30
C VAL A 162 -31.59 -49.35 -14.68
N ALA A 163 -32.60 -48.48 -14.83
CA ALA A 163 -34.02 -48.72 -14.55
C ALA A 163 -34.48 -48.68 -13.08
N ALA A 164 -34.66 -47.47 -12.54
CA ALA A 164 -35.93 -47.05 -11.93
C ALA A 164 -35.78 -45.66 -11.28
N SER A 165 -36.83 -44.83 -11.42
CA SER A 165 -37.07 -43.60 -10.64
C SER A 165 -36.51 -42.31 -11.21
N SER A 166 -36.88 -42.01 -12.44
CA SER A 166 -36.84 -40.67 -13.06
C SER A 166 -37.84 -39.66 -12.44
N LEU A 167 -38.05 -39.64 -11.12
CA LEU A 167 -39.16 -38.86 -10.53
C LEU A 167 -38.85 -38.01 -9.28
N LEU A 168 -37.60 -37.78 -8.87
CA LEU A 168 -37.36 -36.94 -7.66
C LEU A 168 -36.21 -35.93 -7.70
N SER A 169 -35.66 -35.58 -8.86
CA SER A 169 -34.52 -34.64 -8.95
C SER A 169 -34.91 -33.18 -9.21
N TYR A 170 -35.91 -32.64 -8.49
CA TYR A 170 -36.37 -31.25 -8.71
C TYR A 170 -36.21 -30.29 -7.55
N LEU A 171 -35.51 -30.66 -6.48
CA LEU A 171 -35.04 -29.68 -5.49
C LEU A 171 -33.55 -29.46 -5.74
N CYS A 172 -33.22 -28.32 -6.34
CA CYS A 172 -31.83 -27.91 -6.48
C CYS A 172 -31.18 -27.82 -5.11
N GLN A 173 -29.96 -28.34 -5.01
CA GLN A 173 -29.15 -28.22 -3.82
C GLN A 173 -28.89 -26.73 -3.54
N GLU A 174 -29.44 -26.23 -2.43
CA GLU A 174 -29.24 -24.84 -2.03
C GLU A 174 -27.77 -24.55 -1.76
N TRP A 175 -27.31 -23.43 -2.31
CA TRP A 175 -25.94 -22.97 -2.18
C TRP A 175 -25.90 -21.44 -2.18
N SER A 176 -25.14 -20.87 -1.26
CA SER A 176 -24.87 -19.45 -1.19
C SER A 176 -23.47 -19.19 -0.69
N THR A 177 -22.83 -18.14 -1.21
CA THR A 177 -21.61 -17.61 -0.62
C THR A 177 -21.93 -16.86 0.68
N GLU A 178 -20.88 -16.65 1.49
CA GLU A 178 -20.92 -15.62 2.51
C GLU A 178 -21.12 -14.23 1.89
N TRP A 179 -21.60 -13.30 2.72
CA TRP A 179 -21.75 -11.90 2.34
C TRP A 179 -20.39 -11.20 2.25
N SER A 180 -20.20 -10.36 1.24
CA SER A 180 -19.02 -9.51 1.12
C SER A 180 -18.94 -8.52 2.29
N THR A 181 -17.74 -7.99 2.51
CA THR A 181 -17.55 -6.82 3.37
C THR A 181 -18.39 -5.65 2.88
N CYS A 182 -18.68 -4.71 3.79
CA CYS A 182 -19.46 -3.53 3.45
C CYS A 182 -18.71 -2.67 2.44
N SER A 183 -19.39 -2.19 1.41
CA SER A 183 -18.80 -1.34 0.37
C SER A 183 -18.22 -0.02 0.90
N VAL A 184 -18.54 0.35 2.13
CA VAL A 184 -18.06 1.55 2.83
C VAL A 184 -17.34 1.17 4.12
N THR A 185 -16.34 1.96 4.50
CA THR A 185 -15.58 1.79 5.74
C THR A 185 -16.19 2.55 6.93
N CYS A 186 -17.21 3.38 6.70
CA CYS A 186 -18.04 4.01 7.71
C CYS A 186 -19.45 4.29 7.16
N GLY A 187 -20.47 4.38 8.03
CA GLY A 187 -21.85 4.66 7.64
C GLY A 187 -22.58 3.47 7.02
N VAL A 188 -23.67 3.73 6.28
CA VAL A 188 -24.48 2.69 5.63
C VAL A 188 -23.95 2.43 4.23
N GLY A 189 -23.75 1.15 3.88
CA GLY A 189 -23.31 0.72 2.55
C GLY A 189 -24.02 -0.53 2.06
N LEU A 190 -23.44 -1.16 1.06
CA LEU A 190 -23.98 -2.36 0.41
C LEU A 190 -23.05 -3.55 0.61
N SER A 191 -23.63 -4.70 0.86
CA SER A 191 -22.97 -5.99 0.91
C SER A 191 -23.65 -6.92 -0.09
N THR A 192 -22.86 -7.73 -0.80
CA THR A 192 -23.33 -8.60 -1.86
C THR A 192 -22.98 -10.06 -1.59
N ARG A 193 -23.85 -10.99 -1.98
CA ARG A 193 -23.56 -12.43 -2.02
C ARG A 193 -24.10 -13.04 -3.30
N VAL A 194 -23.64 -14.23 -3.65
CA VAL A 194 -24.22 -15.03 -4.73
C VAL A 194 -25.03 -16.17 -4.12
N SER A 195 -26.27 -16.36 -4.57
CA SER A 195 -27.15 -17.43 -4.07
C SER A 195 -28.00 -18.01 -5.18
N ASN A 196 -28.24 -19.33 -5.14
CA ASN A 196 -29.19 -20.01 -6.03
C ASN A 196 -30.59 -20.17 -5.40
N GLN A 197 -30.86 -19.52 -4.27
CA GLN A 197 -32.14 -19.54 -3.57
C GLN A 197 -33.21 -18.71 -4.30
N ASN A 198 -33.57 -19.13 -5.51
CA ASN A 198 -34.73 -18.64 -6.24
C ASN A 198 -35.51 -19.81 -6.84
N ARG A 199 -36.74 -19.54 -7.28
CA ARG A 199 -37.65 -20.56 -7.84
C ARG A 199 -37.11 -21.27 -9.08
N TYR A 200 -36.09 -20.71 -9.72
CA TYR A 200 -35.47 -21.23 -10.93
C TYR A 200 -34.08 -21.84 -10.66
N CYS A 201 -33.64 -21.84 -9.41
CA CYS A 201 -32.37 -22.38 -8.95
C CYS A 201 -31.15 -21.79 -9.68
N ARG A 202 -31.23 -20.52 -10.06
CA ARG A 202 -30.18 -19.78 -10.77
C ARG A 202 -29.35 -18.98 -9.79
N LEU A 203 -28.03 -18.99 -9.95
CA LEU A 203 -27.17 -18.13 -9.15
C LEU A 203 -27.43 -16.66 -9.51
N GLU A 204 -27.88 -15.89 -8.53
CA GLU A 204 -28.14 -14.46 -8.65
C GLU A 204 -27.36 -13.70 -7.57
N THR A 205 -26.94 -12.50 -7.92
CA THR A 205 -26.31 -11.58 -6.96
C THR A 205 -27.40 -10.94 -6.11
N GLN A 206 -27.40 -11.26 -4.82
CA GLN A 206 -28.25 -10.61 -3.84
C GLN A 206 -27.48 -9.45 -3.19
N ARG A 207 -28.18 -8.34 -2.95
CA ARG A 207 -27.64 -7.15 -2.27
C ARG A 207 -28.43 -6.87 -0.99
N ARG A 208 -27.72 -6.50 0.06
CA ARG A 208 -28.31 -6.02 1.31
C ARG A 208 -27.61 -4.76 1.79
N LEU A 209 -28.32 -3.98 2.60
CA LEU A 209 -27.71 -2.89 3.34
C LEU A 209 -26.82 -3.45 4.45
N CYS A 210 -25.66 -2.84 4.65
CA CYS A 210 -24.75 -3.09 5.76
C CYS A 210 -24.46 -1.78 6.50
N MET A 211 -24.20 -1.88 7.79
CA MET A 211 -23.78 -0.74 8.61
C MET A 211 -22.32 -0.93 9.02
N ALA A 212 -21.45 -0.06 8.51
CA ALA A 212 -20.09 0.09 8.99
C ALA A 212 -20.09 1.03 10.22
N ARG A 213 -18.91 1.18 10.84
CA ARG A 213 -18.72 2.11 11.98
C ARG A 213 -19.26 3.51 11.66
N PRO A 214 -19.80 4.27 12.64
CA PRO A 214 -20.20 5.65 12.42
C PRO A 214 -19.07 6.45 11.76
N CYS A 215 -19.41 7.24 10.74
CA CYS A 215 -18.41 8.11 10.13
C CYS A 215 -17.98 9.18 11.14
N PRO A 216 -16.67 9.54 11.19
CA PRO A 216 -16.23 10.66 11.98
C PRO A 216 -17.01 11.91 11.54
N ALA A 217 -17.51 12.67 12.51
CA ALA A 217 -18.12 13.96 12.22
C ALA A 217 -17.09 14.81 11.48
N LEU A 218 -17.46 15.31 10.30
CA LEU A 218 -16.67 16.34 9.65
C LEU A 218 -16.53 17.50 10.65
N PRO A 219 -15.31 18.02 10.90
CA PRO A 219 -15.18 19.24 11.67
C PRO A 219 -16.07 20.29 11.01
N ALA A 220 -16.99 20.85 11.78
CA ALA A 220 -17.81 21.96 11.34
C ALA A 220 -16.85 23.01 10.78
N ALA A 221 -17.07 23.39 9.52
CA ALA A 221 -16.39 24.53 8.94
C ALA A 221 -16.58 25.70 9.91
N PHE A 222 -15.48 26.20 10.47
CA PHE A 222 -15.53 27.45 11.23
C PHE A 222 -16.04 28.53 10.27
N PRO A 223 -17.14 29.23 10.57
CA PRO A 223 -17.51 30.41 9.81
C PRO A 223 -16.43 31.47 9.99
N ALA A 224 -16.07 32.10 8.87
CA ALA A 224 -15.15 33.22 8.78
C ALA A 224 -15.63 34.45 9.58
#